data_AF-A0A923B5W6-F1
#
_entry.id   AF-A0A923B5W6-F1
#
_cell.length_a   1.000
_cell.length_b   1.000
_cell.length_c   1.000
_cell.angle_alpha   90.00
_cell.angle_beta   90.00
_cell.angle_gamma   90.00
#
_symmetry.space_group_name_H-M   'P 1'
#
loop_
_entity.id
_entity.type
_entity.pdbx_description
1 polymer ?
#
loop_
_entity_poly.entity_id
_entity_poly.type
_entity_poly.pdbx_seq_one_letter_code
_entity_poly.pdbx_strand_id
1 'polypeptide(L)'
;MHQRNPDRDVSDKFLSTVHEWIKATGDVFVVLRYLRGAGSRDHAFCYTPKMFYQLVEKSPDGADIVVFRKPQLVLRGFCDGDFVEAACKLVSDGEESLLLLMPPKDSEGLCQSSRSQMSHDELRIEAMDYLNQLIAFGPVPRWFDNDHDDMISASKSGLDGPR
;
A
#
# COMPACT_ATOMS: atom_id res chain seq x y z
N MET A 1 13.29 21.35 9.55
CA MET A 1 14.62 21.05 9.00
C MET A 1 14.73 19.54 9.00
N HIS A 2 14.73 18.87 7.85
CA HIS A 2 14.86 17.41 7.80
C HIS A 2 16.33 17.05 7.97
N GLN A 3 16.62 16.18 8.94
CA GLN A 3 17.96 15.70 9.20
C GLN A 3 18.12 14.36 8.51
N ARG A 4 19.22 14.18 7.78
CA ARG A 4 19.58 12.86 7.23
C ARG A 4 19.77 11.90 8.41
N ASN A 5 19.09 10.77 8.37
CA ASN A 5 19.21 9.67 9.30
C ASN A 5 19.64 8.41 8.53
N PRO A 6 20.94 8.06 8.52
CA PRO A 6 21.45 6.90 7.79
C PRO A 6 20.81 5.57 8.21
N ASP A 7 20.36 5.46 9.46
CA ASP A 7 19.69 4.25 9.98
C ASP A 7 18.32 4.02 9.33
N ARG A 8 17.77 5.06 8.69
CA ARG A 8 16.52 5.01 7.93
C ARG A 8 16.74 4.75 6.46
N ASP A 9 17.97 4.70 5.97
CA ASP A 9 18.22 4.49 4.55
C ASP A 9 17.79 3.09 4.11
N VAL A 10 17.48 2.94 2.83
CA VAL A 10 17.17 1.64 2.24
C VAL A 10 18.43 0.77 2.30
N SER A 11 18.45 -0.17 3.23
CA SER A 11 19.58 -1.07 3.49
C SER A 11 19.37 -2.45 2.88
N ASP A 12 20.46 -3.21 2.72
CA ASP A 12 20.41 -4.61 2.29
C ASP A 12 19.55 -5.47 3.22
N LYS A 13 19.56 -5.17 4.52
CA LYS A 13 18.71 -5.84 5.51
C LYS A 13 17.23 -5.60 5.23
N PHE A 14 16.85 -4.35 4.95
CA PHE A 14 15.47 -4.00 4.59
C PHE A 14 15.04 -4.72 3.31
N LEU A 15 15.86 -4.65 2.25
CA LEU A 15 15.58 -5.32 0.98
C LEU A 15 15.46 -6.85 1.13
N SER A 16 16.36 -7.46 1.90
CA SER A 16 16.35 -8.91 2.16
C SER A 16 15.11 -9.33 2.95
N THR A 17 14.71 -8.55 3.95
CA THR A 17 13.50 -8.82 4.75
C THR A 17 12.25 -8.80 3.86
N VAL A 18 12.10 -7.79 3.01
CA VAL A 18 10.95 -7.70 2.08
C VAL A 18 10.97 -8.84 1.07
N HIS A 19 12.14 -9.23 0.56
CA HIS A 19 12.28 -10.38 -0.33
C HIS A 19 11.78 -11.67 0.35
N GLU A 20 12.18 -11.93 1.60
CA GLU A 20 11.70 -13.07 2.36
C GLU A 20 10.18 -13.05 2.55
N TRP A 21 9.61 -11.87 2.82
CA TRP A 21 8.16 -11.72 2.95
C TRP A 21 7.45 -12.03 1.64
N ILE A 22 7.86 -11.44 0.51
CA ILE A 22 7.29 -11.73 -0.81
C ILE A 22 7.34 -13.24 -1.12
N LYS A 23 8.45 -13.92 -0.81
CA LYS A 23 8.57 -15.38 -0.99
C LYS A 23 7.60 -16.17 -0.13
N ALA A 24 7.35 -15.72 1.10
CA ALA A 24 6.51 -16.42 2.06
C ALA A 24 5.01 -16.22 1.81
N THR A 25 4.61 -15.01 1.39
CA THR A 25 3.19 -14.62 1.25
C THR A 25 2.72 -14.54 -0.20
N GLY A 26 3.63 -14.48 -1.17
CA GLY A 26 3.34 -14.29 -2.59
C GLY A 26 3.26 -12.83 -3.02
N ASP A 27 3.02 -11.90 -2.09
CA ASP A 27 3.11 -10.46 -2.31
C ASP A 27 3.31 -9.67 -1.01
N VAL A 28 3.70 -8.41 -1.14
CA VAL A 28 3.65 -7.43 -0.06
C VAL A 28 2.90 -6.19 -0.52
N PHE A 29 2.25 -5.53 0.44
CA PHE A 29 1.66 -4.22 0.23
C PHE A 29 2.65 -3.13 0.62
N VAL A 30 2.83 -2.14 -0.27
CA VAL A 30 3.78 -1.04 -0.11
C VAL A 30 3.04 0.29 -0.16
N VAL A 31 3.36 1.18 0.77
CA VAL A 31 2.91 2.57 0.79
C VAL A 31 4.13 3.46 0.63
N LEU A 32 4.15 4.29 -0.42
CA LEU A 32 5.15 5.31 -0.63
C LEU A 32 4.61 6.63 -0.08
N ARG A 33 5.18 7.14 1.01
CA ARG A 33 4.79 8.43 1.58
C ARG A 33 5.78 9.50 1.14
N TYR A 34 5.26 10.59 0.59
CA TYR A 34 6.11 11.70 0.13
C TYR A 34 6.18 12.78 1.21
N LEU A 35 7.31 12.86 1.91
CA LEU A 35 7.54 13.83 2.99
C LEU A 35 7.31 15.29 2.55
N ARG A 36 7.51 15.58 1.25
CA ARG A 36 7.31 16.91 0.64
C ARG A 36 5.99 17.04 -0.13
N GLY A 37 5.14 16.02 -0.09
CA GLY A 37 3.92 15.92 -0.88
C GLY A 37 2.64 16.32 -0.16
N ALA A 38 2.72 17.02 0.98
CA ALA A 38 1.54 17.43 1.78
C ALA A 38 0.57 16.27 2.10
N GLY A 39 1.11 15.10 2.48
CA GLY A 39 0.32 13.90 2.76
C GLY A 39 0.02 13.03 1.54
N SER A 40 0.52 13.41 0.35
CA SER A 40 0.51 12.59 -0.84
C SER A 40 1.24 11.27 -0.61
N ARG A 41 0.68 10.21 -1.20
CA ARG A 41 1.17 8.86 -1.10
C ARG A 41 0.72 8.06 -2.32
N ASP A 42 1.53 7.09 -2.67
CA ASP A 42 1.17 6.07 -3.64
C ASP A 42 1.16 4.69 -3.00
N HIS A 43 0.48 3.75 -3.65
CA HIS A 43 0.33 2.38 -3.16
C HIS A 43 0.81 1.40 -4.22
N ALA A 44 1.36 0.27 -3.82
CA ALA A 44 1.76 -0.79 -4.74
C ALA A 44 1.62 -2.18 -4.11
N PHE A 45 1.37 -3.17 -4.96
CA PHE A 45 1.57 -4.58 -4.63
C PHE A 45 2.83 -5.07 -5.33
N CYS A 46 3.74 -5.67 -4.59
CA CYS A 46 4.95 -6.27 -5.14
C CYS A 46 4.87 -7.80 -5.02
N TYR A 47 4.65 -8.47 -6.15
CA TYR A 47 4.57 -9.94 -6.23
C TYR A 47 5.93 -10.61 -6.35
N THR A 48 6.96 -9.85 -6.74
CA THR A 48 8.32 -10.36 -6.88
C THR A 48 9.35 -9.41 -6.26
N PRO A 49 10.49 -9.94 -5.80
CA PRO A 49 11.59 -9.12 -5.30
C PRO A 49 12.09 -8.11 -6.33
N LYS A 50 12.06 -8.48 -7.62
CA LYS A 50 12.44 -7.60 -8.73
C LYS A 50 11.52 -6.37 -8.81
N MET A 51 10.20 -6.58 -8.73
CA MET A 51 9.23 -5.47 -8.73
C MET A 51 9.47 -4.52 -7.55
N PHE A 52 9.73 -5.06 -6.36
CA PHE A 52 10.01 -4.24 -5.19
C PHE A 52 11.30 -3.43 -5.35
N TYR A 53 12.37 -4.06 -5.84
CA TYR A 53 13.63 -3.36 -6.12
C TYR A 53 13.45 -2.22 -7.12
N GLN A 54 12.71 -2.45 -8.21
CA GLN A 54 12.40 -1.42 -9.20
C GLN A 54 11.54 -0.30 -8.62
N LEU A 55 10.58 -0.61 -7.74
CA LEU A 55 9.77 0.39 -7.03
C LEU A 55 10.66 1.30 -6.17
N VAL A 56 11.57 0.71 -5.40
CA VAL A 56 12.57 1.44 -4.60
C VAL A 56 13.45 2.30 -5.49
N GLU A 57 13.96 1.77 -6.62
CA GLU A 57 14.81 2.51 -7.54
C GLU A 57 14.10 3.74 -8.13
N LYS A 58 12.85 3.57 -8.57
CA LYS A 58 12.01 4.63 -9.17
C LYS A 58 11.47 5.62 -8.14
N SER A 59 11.48 5.28 -6.85
CA SER A 59 11.01 6.17 -5.79
C SER A 59 11.92 7.40 -5.67
N PRO A 60 11.35 8.61 -5.53
CA PRO A 60 12.13 9.83 -5.37
C PRO A 60 12.86 9.85 -4.02
N ASP A 61 13.96 10.62 -3.96
CA ASP A 61 14.67 10.85 -2.70
C ASP A 61 13.74 11.40 -1.61
N GLY A 62 13.80 10.79 -0.43
CA GLY A 62 12.93 11.11 0.71
C GLY A 62 11.51 10.56 0.62
N ALA A 63 11.23 9.65 -0.32
CA ALA A 63 10.08 8.77 -0.22
C ALA A 63 10.30 7.80 0.95
N ASP A 64 9.36 7.78 1.89
CA ASP A 64 9.31 6.82 2.98
C ASP A 64 8.49 5.60 2.53
N ILE A 65 9.16 4.46 2.46
CA ILE A 65 8.69 3.21 1.86
C ILE A 65 8.25 2.30 3.00
N VAL A 66 6.95 2.23 3.26
CA VAL A 66 6.36 1.39 4.29
C VAL A 66 5.91 0.07 3.66
N VAL A 67 6.31 -1.05 4.24
CA VAL A 67 6.02 -2.38 3.72
C VAL A 67 5.35 -3.23 4.80
N PHE A 68 4.27 -3.90 4.44
CA PHE A 68 3.53 -4.79 5.32
C PHE A 68 3.83 -6.24 4.99
N ARG A 69 4.13 -7.03 6.04
CA ARG A 69 4.35 -8.47 5.93
C ARG A 69 3.06 -9.21 5.63
N LYS A 70 2.01 -8.89 6.38
CA LYS A 70 0.70 -9.55 6.26
C LYS A 70 -0.08 -8.94 5.10
N PRO A 71 -0.83 -9.76 4.34
CA PRO A 71 -1.68 -9.25 3.28
C PRO A 71 -2.58 -8.12 3.79
N GLN A 72 -2.44 -6.95 3.18
CA GLN A 72 -3.35 -5.82 3.36
C GLN A 72 -4.40 -5.83 2.25
N LEU A 73 -5.54 -5.19 2.51
CA LEU A 73 -6.68 -5.12 1.59
C LEU A 73 -7.09 -6.53 1.13
N VAL A 74 -7.54 -7.32 2.12
CA VAL A 74 -7.70 -8.77 2.01
C VAL A 74 -8.84 -9.18 1.07
N LEU A 75 -9.80 -8.30 0.81
CA LEU A 75 -10.83 -8.56 -0.19
C LEU A 75 -10.29 -8.17 -1.56
N ARG A 76 -10.04 -9.17 -2.41
CA ARG A 76 -9.47 -8.98 -3.75
C ARG A 76 -10.27 -9.76 -4.77
N GLY A 77 -10.60 -9.12 -5.89
CA GLY A 77 -11.45 -9.74 -6.91
C GLY A 77 -11.94 -8.73 -7.92
N PHE A 78 -12.70 -9.21 -8.90
CA PHE A 78 -13.42 -8.32 -9.81
C PHE A 78 -14.51 -7.59 -9.03
N CYS A 79 -14.65 -6.29 -9.26
CA CYS A 79 -15.74 -5.52 -8.69
C CYS A 79 -17.06 -5.96 -9.33
N ASP A 80 -17.85 -6.73 -8.59
CA ASP A 80 -19.20 -7.13 -8.91
C ASP A 80 -20.11 -6.99 -7.66
N GLY A 81 -21.38 -7.38 -7.78
CA GLY A 81 -22.33 -7.27 -6.67
C GLY A 81 -21.89 -8.05 -5.42
N ASP A 82 -21.34 -9.24 -5.61
CA ASP A 82 -20.88 -10.10 -4.51
C ASP A 82 -19.65 -9.49 -3.82
N PHE A 83 -18.74 -8.89 -4.60
CA PHE A 83 -17.62 -8.13 -4.07
C PHE A 83 -18.10 -6.97 -3.20
N VAL A 84 -19.05 -6.17 -3.68
CA VAL A 84 -19.55 -5.00 -2.94
C VAL A 84 -20.24 -5.43 -1.64
N GLU A 85 -21.03 -6.50 -1.67
CA GLU A 85 -21.62 -7.05 -0.45
C GLU A 85 -20.57 -7.54 0.54
N ALA A 86 -19.51 -8.20 0.06
CA ALA A 86 -18.40 -8.63 0.90
C ALA A 86 -17.64 -7.43 1.48
N ALA A 87 -17.49 -6.35 0.71
CA ALA A 87 -16.84 -5.11 1.14
C ALA A 87 -17.62 -4.44 2.28
N CYS A 88 -18.95 -4.30 2.14
CA CYS A 88 -19.83 -3.78 3.21
C CYS A 88 -19.81 -4.64 4.48
N LYS A 89 -19.56 -5.95 4.36
CA LYS A 89 -19.43 -6.85 5.53
C LYS A 89 -18.05 -6.76 6.18
N LEU A 90 -17.02 -6.47 5.39
CA LEU A 90 -15.63 -6.41 5.85
C LEU A 90 -15.32 -5.13 6.65
N VAL A 91 -15.86 -3.99 6.20
CA VAL A 91 -15.61 -2.67 6.81
C VAL A 91 -16.93 -2.08 7.31
N SER A 92 -16.95 -1.60 8.55
CA SER A 92 -18.16 -1.05 9.15
C SER A 92 -18.61 0.24 8.46
N ASP A 93 -19.90 0.54 8.50
CA ASP A 93 -20.43 1.76 7.90
C ASP A 93 -19.78 3.01 8.54
N GLY A 94 -19.28 3.92 7.70
CA GLY A 94 -18.57 5.14 8.12
C GLY A 94 -17.13 4.94 8.59
N GLU A 95 -16.59 3.73 8.55
CA GLU A 95 -15.17 3.45 8.83
C GLU A 95 -14.28 3.83 7.62
N GLU A 96 -13.05 4.27 7.88
CA GLU A 96 -12.12 4.58 6.81
C GLU A 96 -11.69 3.33 6.05
N SER A 97 -11.87 3.35 4.73
CA SER A 97 -11.51 2.25 3.85
C SER A 97 -10.60 2.71 2.71
N LEU A 98 -9.95 1.74 2.07
CA LEU A 98 -9.11 1.96 0.91
C LEU A 98 -9.52 0.99 -0.19
N LEU A 99 -9.80 1.54 -1.37
CA LEU A 99 -10.05 0.80 -2.60
C LEU A 99 -8.90 1.08 -3.57
N LEU A 100 -8.28 0.01 -4.05
CA LEU A 100 -7.19 0.07 -5.02
C LEU A 100 -7.57 -0.69 -6.28
N LEU A 101 -7.39 -0.04 -7.43
CA LEU A 101 -7.35 -0.74 -8.69
C LEU A 101 -6.03 -1.51 -8.77
N MET A 102 -6.13 -2.84 -8.89
CA MET A 102 -4.96 -3.71 -8.96
C MET A 102 -4.43 -3.73 -10.39
N PRO A 103 -3.14 -3.41 -10.60
CA PRO A 103 -2.53 -3.66 -11.90
C PRO A 103 -2.44 -5.19 -12.15
N PRO A 104 -2.34 -5.62 -13.42
CA PRO A 104 -2.02 -7.01 -13.73
C PRO A 104 -0.78 -7.48 -12.97
N LYS A 105 -0.72 -8.74 -12.55
CA LYS A 105 0.38 -9.26 -11.71
C LYS A 105 1.78 -9.08 -12.33
N ASP A 106 1.85 -9.08 -13.66
CA ASP A 106 3.09 -8.92 -14.41
C ASP A 106 3.40 -7.44 -14.75
N SER A 107 2.50 -6.53 -14.36
CA SER A 107 2.68 -5.10 -14.57
C SER A 107 3.44 -4.49 -13.39
N GLU A 108 4.57 -3.88 -13.70
CA GLU A 108 5.21 -2.92 -12.80
C GLU A 108 4.33 -1.68 -12.71
N GLY A 109 3.95 -1.23 -11.51
CA GLY A 109 3.16 0.00 -11.40
C GLY A 109 2.63 0.31 -10.02
N LEU A 110 2.35 1.59 -9.82
CA LEU A 110 1.59 2.09 -8.69
C LEU A 110 0.10 1.76 -8.93
N CYS A 111 -0.60 1.41 -7.86
CA CYS A 111 -2.04 1.23 -7.89
C CYS A 111 -2.71 2.60 -8.01
N GLN A 112 -3.77 2.68 -8.82
CA GLN A 112 -4.69 3.80 -8.70
C GLN A 112 -5.50 3.60 -7.43
N SER A 113 -5.52 4.61 -6.56
CA SER A 113 -6.13 4.52 -5.25
C SER A 113 -7.22 5.56 -5.08
N SER A 114 -8.34 5.14 -4.50
CA SER A 114 -9.29 6.03 -3.84
C SER A 114 -9.26 5.74 -2.34
N ARG A 115 -9.00 6.79 -1.54
CA ARG A 115 -9.15 6.73 -0.09
C ARG A 115 -10.34 7.58 0.27
N SER A 116 -11.30 6.97 0.95
CA SER A 116 -12.53 7.63 1.29
C SER A 116 -13.01 7.10 2.65
N GLN A 117 -13.39 8.00 3.54
CA GLN A 117 -14.30 7.65 4.63
C GLN A 117 -15.68 7.62 3.98
N MET A 118 -16.22 6.42 3.76
CA MET A 118 -17.45 6.24 3.00
C MET A 118 -18.48 5.57 3.87
N SER A 119 -19.70 6.10 3.79
CA SER A 119 -20.86 5.26 4.06
C SER A 119 -20.93 4.10 3.06
N HIS A 120 -21.62 3.03 3.42
CA HIS A 120 -21.86 1.90 2.52
C HIS A 120 -22.58 2.32 1.23
N ASP A 121 -23.42 3.34 1.28
CA ASP A 121 -24.09 3.86 0.09
C ASP A 121 -23.13 4.56 -0.86
N GLU A 122 -22.20 5.36 -0.33
CA GLU A 122 -21.14 5.96 -1.15
C GLU A 122 -20.21 4.88 -1.71
N LEU A 123 -19.86 3.85 -0.93
CA LEU A 123 -19.05 2.72 -1.41
C LEU A 123 -19.72 2.02 -2.59
N ARG A 124 -21.03 1.78 -2.51
CA ARG A 124 -21.80 1.17 -3.62
C ARG A 124 -21.77 2.04 -4.88
N ILE A 125 -21.89 3.35 -4.72
CA ILE A 125 -21.85 4.30 -5.84
C ILE A 125 -20.46 4.29 -6.48
N GLU A 126 -19.40 4.43 -5.68
CA GLU A 126 -18.02 4.45 -6.18
C GLU A 126 -17.62 3.12 -6.82
N ALA A 127 -18.07 1.99 -6.27
CA ALA A 127 -17.83 0.68 -6.85
C ALA A 127 -18.36 0.54 -8.29
N MET A 128 -19.38 1.32 -8.68
CA MET A 128 -19.90 1.31 -10.05
C MET A 128 -18.86 1.79 -11.07
N ASP A 129 -17.96 2.71 -10.69
CA ASP A 129 -16.88 3.20 -11.56
C ASP A 129 -15.80 2.13 -11.81
N TYR A 130 -15.76 1.11 -10.96
CA TYR A 130 -14.79 0.02 -11.01
C TYR A 130 -15.37 -1.32 -11.48
N LEU A 131 -16.61 -1.35 -11.97
CA LEU A 131 -17.29 -2.60 -12.36
C LEU A 131 -16.45 -3.44 -13.34
N ASN A 132 -16.34 -4.74 -13.05
CA ASN A 132 -15.51 -5.70 -13.79
C ASN A 132 -14.00 -5.40 -13.81
N GLN A 133 -13.52 -4.49 -12.96
CA GLN A 133 -12.10 -4.26 -12.76
C GLN A 133 -11.58 -5.05 -11.56
N LEU A 134 -10.32 -5.48 -11.62
CA LEU A 134 -9.69 -6.19 -10.51
C LEU A 134 -9.30 -5.19 -9.42
N ILE A 135 -9.91 -5.30 -8.25
CA ILE A 135 -9.71 -4.37 -7.14
C ILE A 135 -9.27 -5.09 -5.86
N ALA A 136 -8.62 -4.34 -4.99
CA ALA A 136 -8.31 -4.72 -3.61
C ALA A 136 -9.00 -3.73 -2.66
N PHE A 137 -9.65 -4.24 -1.63
CA PHE A 137 -10.40 -3.45 -0.66
C PHE A 137 -10.14 -3.92 0.77
N GLY A 138 -10.20 -2.97 1.70
CA GLY A 138 -10.16 -3.25 3.12
C GLY A 138 -10.06 -1.98 3.98
N PRO A 139 -9.93 -2.15 5.30
CA PRO A 139 -9.68 -1.03 6.21
C PRO A 139 -8.33 -0.37 5.88
N VAL A 140 -8.22 0.93 6.13
CA VAL A 140 -6.97 1.67 5.94
C VAL A 140 -5.85 1.05 6.80
N PRO A 141 -4.76 0.54 6.20
CA PRO A 141 -3.61 0.05 6.95
C PRO A 141 -2.97 1.15 7.81
N ARG A 142 -2.48 0.78 9.00
CA ARG A 142 -1.89 1.73 9.96
C ARG A 142 -0.44 2.11 9.62
N TRP A 143 -0.21 2.63 8.41
CA TRP A 143 1.13 3.02 7.91
C TRP A 143 1.75 4.25 8.61
N PHE A 144 1.14 4.76 9.68
CA PHE A 144 1.70 5.81 10.54
C PHE A 144 2.31 5.24 11.83
N ASP A 145 2.12 3.95 12.11
CA ASP A 145 2.68 3.31 13.30
C ASP A 145 4.22 3.22 13.22
N ASN A 146 4.85 2.90 14.36
CA ASN A 146 6.27 2.59 14.38
C ASN A 146 6.53 1.20 13.79
N ASP A 147 7.74 0.99 13.28
CA ASP A 147 8.17 -0.31 12.76
C ASP A 147 8.00 -1.42 13.80
N HIS A 148 7.51 -2.58 13.36
CA HIS A 148 7.28 -3.78 14.16
C HIS A 148 7.37 -5.04 13.27
N ASP A 149 7.19 -6.23 13.84
CA ASP A 149 7.42 -7.52 13.16
C ASP A 149 6.61 -7.77 11.87
N ASP A 150 5.54 -6.99 11.66
CA ASP A 150 4.63 -7.10 10.52
C ASP A 150 4.64 -5.84 9.63
N MET A 151 5.41 -4.81 9.99
CA MET A 151 5.51 -3.56 9.23
C MET A 151 6.89 -2.94 9.43
N ILE A 152 7.62 -2.75 8.35
CA ILE A 152 8.93 -2.07 8.37
C ILE A 152 8.90 -0.88 7.42
N SER A 153 9.74 0.11 7.67
CA SER A 153 9.85 1.27 6.79
C SER A 153 11.30 1.72 6.61
N ALA A 154 11.61 2.21 5.41
CA ALA A 154 12.88 2.84 5.09
C ALA A 154 12.65 4.02 4.14
N SER A 155 13.49 5.05 4.25
CA SER A 155 13.44 6.25 3.42
C SER A 155 14.55 6.22 2.38
N LYS A 156 14.20 6.51 1.12
CA LYS A 156 15.17 6.67 0.04
C LYS A 156 16.15 7.80 0.40
N SER A 157 17.44 7.50 0.41
CA SER A 157 18.53 8.45 0.74
C SER A 157 18.54 8.88 2.22
N GLY A 158 17.85 8.14 3.10
CA GLY A 158 17.85 8.34 4.55
C GLY A 158 17.28 9.69 4.99
N LEU A 159 16.40 10.32 4.21
CA LEU A 159 15.77 11.59 4.60
C LEU A 159 14.60 11.30 5.55
N ASP A 160 14.67 11.81 6.78
CA ASP A 160 13.66 11.55 7.80
C ASP A 160 12.71 12.75 7.98
N GLY A 161 11.45 12.47 8.34
CA GLY A 161 10.41 13.47 8.48
C GLY A 161 9.38 13.11 9.55
N PRO A 162 8.50 14.07 9.92
CA PRO A 162 7.48 13.82 10.94
C PRO A 162 6.56 12.68 10.48
N ARG A 163 6.27 11.76 11.41
CA ARG A 163 5.32 10.66 11.21
C ARG A 163 3.94 11.05 11.73
#